data_AF-A0A7X9ADI7-F1
#
_entry.id   AF-A0A7X9ADI7-F1
#
_cell.length_a   1.000
_cell.length_b   1.000
_cell.length_c   1.000
_cell.angle_alpha   90.00
_cell.angle_beta   90.00
_cell.angle_gamma   90.00
#
_symmetry.space_group_name_H-M   'P 1'
#
loop_
_entity.id
_entity.type
_entity.pdbx_description
1 polymer ?
#
loop_
_entity_poly.entity_id
_entity_poly.type
_entity_poly.pdbx_seq_one_letter_code
_entity_poly.pdbx_strand_id
1 'polypeptide(L)'
;MNPVIPILAGAVATAIVRLLPFYASWLDRLPPFLSKSLRLLPIAALGPLIFPAVILDYTPTWWAGLIGIAAASAVAWRKNGMIIPILLSILITWAILALPF
;
A
#
# COMPACT_ATOMS: atom_id res chain seq x y z
N MET A 1 -29.97 8.77 -5.40
CA MET A 1 -29.07 7.57 -5.67
C MET A 1 -28.09 7.38 -4.49
N ASN A 2 -28.56 6.72 -3.43
CA ASN A 2 -27.85 6.38 -2.17
C ASN A 2 -26.38 5.99 -2.42
N PRO A 3 -25.41 6.83 -2.15
CA PRO A 3 -23.96 6.70 -2.37
C PRO A 3 -23.41 5.42 -1.73
N VAL A 4 -24.25 4.68 -1.06
CA VAL A 4 -23.74 3.53 -0.28
C VAL A 4 -23.63 2.30 -1.20
N ILE A 5 -24.38 2.26 -2.19
CA ILE A 5 -24.42 1.05 -3.06
C ILE A 5 -23.17 1.02 -3.95
N PRO A 6 -22.69 2.12 -4.53
CA PRO A 6 -21.46 2.06 -5.35
C PRO A 6 -20.21 1.86 -4.49
N ILE A 7 -20.21 2.30 -3.32
CA ILE A 7 -19.03 2.14 -2.44
C ILE A 7 -18.91 0.68 -1.99
N LEU A 8 -20.07 0.15 -1.67
CA LEU A 8 -20.03 -1.26 -1.22
C LEU A 8 -19.74 -2.19 -2.42
N ALA A 9 -20.24 -1.86 -3.52
CA ALA A 9 -19.99 -2.67 -4.74
C ALA A 9 -18.52 -2.53 -5.17
N GLY A 10 -17.96 -1.35 -5.02
CA GLY A 10 -16.52 -1.15 -5.34
C GLY A 10 -15.61 -1.86 -4.33
N ALA A 11 -16.05 -1.80 -3.09
CA ALA A 11 -15.26 -2.46 -2.02
C ALA A 11 -15.23 -3.98 -2.23
N VAL A 12 -16.37 -4.52 -2.66
CA VAL A 12 -16.43 -5.99 -2.83
C VAL A 12 -15.66 -6.38 -4.10
N ALA A 13 -15.80 -5.61 -5.08
CA ALA A 13 -15.10 -5.89 -6.34
C ALA A 13 -13.58 -5.80 -6.17
N THR A 14 -13.11 -4.87 -5.39
CA THR A 14 -11.66 -4.72 -5.16
C THR A 14 -11.13 -5.81 -4.23
N ALA A 15 -12.03 -6.18 -3.28
CA ALA A 15 -11.61 -7.24 -2.33
C ALA A 15 -11.49 -8.59 -3.03
N ILE A 16 -12.35 -8.75 -3.97
CA ILE A 16 -12.35 -10.04 -4.69
C ILE A 16 -11.10 -10.10 -5.58
N VAL A 17 -10.77 -9.05 -6.28
CA VAL A 17 -9.60 -9.03 -7.20
C VAL A 17 -8.31 -9.12 -6.38
N ARG A 18 -8.35 -8.59 -5.09
CA ARG A 18 -7.10 -8.54 -4.28
C ARG A 18 -6.90 -9.86 -3.52
N LEU A 19 -8.04 -10.54 -3.23
CA LEU A 19 -7.93 -11.75 -2.39
C LEU A 19 -7.91 -12.99 -3.28
N LEU A 20 -8.23 -12.70 -4.52
CA LEU A 20 -8.30 -13.80 -5.49
C LEU A 20 -6.93 -14.44 -5.70
N PRO A 21 -5.88 -13.62 -5.74
CA PRO A 21 -4.58 -14.28 -5.96
C PRO A 21 -4.07 -14.98 -4.69
N PHE A 22 -4.68 -14.61 -3.53
CA PHE A 22 -4.18 -15.20 -2.26
C PHE A 22 -4.88 -16.51 -1.95
N TYR A 23 -6.19 -16.74 -2.51
CA TYR A 23 -6.99 -17.92 -2.09
C TYR A 23 -7.19 -18.84 -3.29
N ALA A 24 -6.66 -18.40 -4.44
CA ALA A 24 -6.91 -19.24 -5.64
C ALA A 24 -5.87 -20.36 -5.70
N SER A 25 -5.97 -21.41 -4.81
CA SER A 25 -5.25 -22.70 -4.78
C SER A 25 -5.24 -23.35 -6.18
N TRP A 26 -6.09 -22.77 -7.25
CA TRP A 26 -6.18 -23.29 -8.63
C TRP A 26 -5.16 -22.61 -9.53
N LEU A 27 -4.41 -21.66 -9.01
CA LEU A 27 -3.36 -20.98 -9.79
C LEU A 27 -2.17 -21.91 -10.01
N ASP A 28 -2.12 -23.07 -9.30
CA ASP A 28 -1.04 -24.06 -9.52
C ASP A 28 -1.30 -24.86 -10.81
N ARG A 29 -2.57 -24.69 -11.38
CA ARG A 29 -2.89 -25.40 -12.64
C ARG A 29 -2.77 -24.44 -13.83
N LEU A 30 -2.42 -23.15 -13.56
CA LEU A 30 -2.28 -22.12 -14.61
C LEU A 30 -0.81 -22.02 -15.02
N PRO A 31 -0.48 -21.95 -16.35
CA PRO A 31 0.87 -21.82 -16.89
C PRO A 31 1.76 -20.90 -16.03
N PRO A 32 2.83 -21.35 -15.64
CA PRO A 32 3.79 -20.70 -14.72
C PRO A 32 3.92 -19.20 -14.99
N PHE A 33 3.58 -18.70 -16.14
CA PHE A 33 3.75 -17.28 -16.47
C PHE A 33 2.59 -16.44 -15.92
N LEU A 34 1.38 -16.94 -15.93
CA LEU A 34 0.20 -16.17 -15.46
C LEU A 34 0.10 -16.20 -13.93
N SER A 35 0.49 -17.29 -13.45
CA SER A 35 0.47 -17.39 -11.97
C SER A 35 1.53 -16.46 -11.35
N LYS A 36 2.67 -16.38 -11.97
CA LYS A 36 3.70 -15.47 -11.43
C LYS A 36 3.32 -14.01 -11.66
N SER A 37 2.64 -13.66 -12.72
CA SER A 37 2.21 -12.28 -13.01
C SER A 37 1.08 -11.83 -12.08
N LEU A 38 0.15 -12.75 -11.76
CA LEU A 38 -0.98 -12.38 -10.87
C LEU A 38 -0.49 -12.19 -9.42
N ARG A 39 0.61 -12.86 -9.07
CA ARG A 39 1.15 -12.65 -7.71
C ARG A 39 1.92 -11.32 -7.63
N LEU A 40 2.33 -10.86 -8.77
CA LEU A 40 3.11 -9.61 -8.77
C LEU A 40 2.21 -8.39 -8.99
N LEU A 41 1.03 -8.69 -9.31
CA LEU A 41 0.07 -7.60 -9.63
C LEU A 41 -0.21 -6.73 -8.40
N PRO A 42 -0.50 -7.27 -7.30
CA PRO A 42 -0.76 -6.42 -6.12
C PRO A 42 0.47 -5.59 -5.75
N ILE A 43 1.57 -6.19 -5.87
CA ILE A 43 2.80 -5.44 -5.53
C ILE A 43 3.03 -4.34 -6.58
N ALA A 44 2.74 -4.62 -7.79
CA ALA A 44 2.92 -3.63 -8.87
C ALA A 44 1.88 -2.51 -8.78
N ALA A 45 0.76 -2.87 -8.32
CA ALA A 45 -0.29 -1.85 -8.11
C ALA A 45 0.01 -0.99 -6.89
N LEU A 46 0.54 -1.55 -5.77
CA LEU A 46 0.81 -0.79 -4.53
C LEU A 46 1.95 0.21 -4.76
N GLY A 47 2.84 0.02 -5.61
CA GLY A 47 3.99 0.92 -5.86
C GLY A 47 3.53 2.31 -6.35
N PRO A 48 2.85 2.36 -7.39
CA PRO A 48 2.47 3.68 -7.94
C PRO A 48 1.41 4.37 -7.06
N LEU A 49 0.69 3.53 -6.28
CA LEU A 49 -0.33 4.15 -5.39
C LEU A 49 0.33 4.80 -4.17
N ILE A 50 1.33 4.25 -3.66
CA ILE A 50 1.95 4.74 -2.41
C ILE A 50 2.90 5.89 -2.76
N PHE A 51 3.56 5.87 -3.87
CA PHE A 51 4.59 6.87 -4.20
C PHE A 51 3.96 8.25 -4.48
N PRO A 52 3.01 8.29 -5.30
CA PRO A 52 2.42 9.62 -5.57
C PRO A 52 1.62 10.14 -4.35
N ALA A 53 1.06 9.21 -3.60
CA ALA A 53 0.29 9.60 -2.40
C ALA A 53 1.17 10.32 -1.38
N VAL A 54 2.35 10.06 -1.32
CA VAL A 54 3.24 10.68 -0.30
C VAL A 54 3.59 12.11 -0.75
N ILE A 55 3.53 12.37 -1.99
CA ILE A 55 3.89 13.70 -2.51
C ILE A 55 2.64 14.58 -2.60
N LEU A 56 1.50 14.00 -2.88
CA LEU A 56 0.30 14.81 -3.19
C LEU A 56 -0.49 15.08 -1.91
N ASP A 57 -0.33 14.22 -0.85
CA ASP A 57 -1.19 14.34 0.35
C ASP A 57 -0.60 15.32 1.35
N TYR A 58 0.70 15.73 1.19
CA TYR A 58 1.29 16.56 2.26
C TYR A 58 1.74 17.89 1.66
N THR A 59 0.70 18.79 1.18
CA THR A 59 1.03 20.16 0.73
C THR A 59 0.82 21.15 1.90
N PRO A 60 2.06 21.85 2.29
CA PRO A 60 3.29 22.52 1.82
C PRO A 60 4.55 21.76 2.25
N THR A 61 4.57 20.56 2.99
CA THR A 61 5.83 19.94 3.46
C THR A 61 6.00 18.57 2.79
N TRP A 62 6.09 18.54 1.47
CA TRP A 62 6.30 17.31 0.67
C TRP A 62 7.48 16.50 1.20
N TRP A 63 8.43 17.21 1.99
CA TRP A 63 9.67 16.53 2.44
C TRP A 63 9.37 15.62 3.62
N ALA A 64 8.23 15.83 4.29
CA ALA A 64 7.87 14.98 5.44
C ALA A 64 7.38 13.60 4.97
N GLY A 65 6.69 13.56 3.89
CA GLY A 65 6.20 12.28 3.33
C GLY A 65 7.34 11.45 2.73
N LEU A 66 8.38 12.09 2.16
CA LEU A 66 9.51 11.36 1.56
C LEU A 66 10.42 10.77 2.64
N ILE A 67 10.53 11.55 3.71
CA ILE A 67 11.41 11.07 4.81
C ILE A 67 10.70 9.96 5.58
N GLY A 68 9.39 10.04 5.70
CA GLY A 68 8.61 8.95 6.36
C GLY A 68 8.65 7.66 5.55
N ILE A 69 8.54 7.79 4.24
CA ILE A 69 8.56 6.57 3.40
C ILE A 69 9.99 6.01 3.36
N ALA A 70 10.98 6.88 3.29
CA ALA A 70 12.38 6.43 3.30
C ALA A 70 12.75 5.75 4.62
N ALA A 71 12.33 6.31 5.69
CA ALA A 71 12.59 5.67 7.00
C ALA A 71 11.85 4.34 7.14
N ALA A 72 10.59 4.35 6.68
CA ALA A 72 9.81 3.09 6.76
C ALA A 72 10.39 2.03 5.83
N SER A 73 10.87 2.43 4.64
CA SER A 73 11.49 1.47 3.69
C SER A 73 12.80 0.91 4.27
N ALA A 74 13.59 1.75 4.92
CA ALA A 74 14.88 1.31 5.49
C ALA A 74 14.67 0.35 6.67
N VAL A 75 13.61 0.57 7.39
CA VAL A 75 13.38 -0.27 8.59
C VAL A 75 12.65 -1.56 8.16
N ALA A 76 11.87 -1.48 7.07
CA ALA A 76 11.21 -2.70 6.55
C ALA A 76 12.23 -3.69 6.03
N TRP A 77 13.43 -3.21 5.55
CA TRP A 77 14.46 -4.11 5.00
C TRP A 77 15.16 -4.91 6.11
N ARG A 78 15.06 -4.54 7.39
CA ARG A 78 15.84 -5.21 8.47
C ARG A 78 14.91 -6.01 9.38
N LYS A 79 13.51 -5.74 9.26
CA LYS A 79 12.65 -6.42 10.27
C LYS A 79 11.51 -7.14 9.55
N ASN A 80 11.59 -8.49 9.38
CA ASN A 80 10.63 -9.43 8.76
C ASN A 80 9.18 -9.16 9.19
N GLY A 81 8.87 -7.85 9.87
CA GLY A 81 7.47 -7.61 10.30
C GLY A 81 6.95 -6.28 9.74
N MET A 82 5.69 -6.35 9.12
CA MET A 82 5.01 -5.22 8.44
C MET A 82 4.50 -4.19 9.46
N ILE A 83 4.40 -4.65 10.77
CA ILE A 83 3.70 -3.76 11.73
C ILE A 83 4.68 -2.69 12.25
N ILE A 84 5.93 -2.94 12.35
CA ILE A 84 6.90 -2.01 12.99
C ILE A 84 7.27 -0.89 12.02
N PRO A 85 7.39 -1.15 10.72
CA PRO A 85 7.70 -0.06 9.77
C PRO A 85 6.52 0.91 9.60
N ILE A 86 5.32 0.29 9.72
CA ILE A 86 4.14 1.17 9.57
C ILE A 86 4.03 2.11 10.77
N LEU A 87 4.23 1.62 11.93
CA LEU A 87 4.13 2.46 13.15
C LEU A 87 5.22 3.54 13.16
N LEU A 88 6.34 3.20 12.64
CA LEU A 88 7.44 4.17 12.62
C LEU A 88 7.15 5.29 11.60
N SER A 89 6.65 4.89 10.42
CA SER A 89 6.28 5.90 9.41
C SER A 89 5.23 6.88 9.95
N ILE A 90 4.29 6.31 10.72
CA ILE A 90 3.24 7.20 11.28
C ILE A 90 3.85 8.12 12.34
N LEU A 91 4.67 7.57 13.14
CA LEU A 91 5.25 8.36 14.24
C LEU A 91 6.15 9.47 13.68
N ILE A 92 6.91 9.14 12.67
CA ILE A 92 7.87 10.11 12.11
C ILE A 92 7.10 11.20 11.35
N THR A 93 6.15 10.74 10.55
CA THR A 93 5.31 11.74 9.86
C THR A 93 4.55 12.62 10.87
N TRP A 94 4.04 12.07 11.88
CA TRP A 94 3.37 12.88 12.93
C TRP A 94 4.36 13.83 13.61
N ALA A 95 5.46 13.33 13.93
CA ALA A 95 6.45 14.16 14.64
C ALA A 95 6.90 15.33 13.75
N ILE A 96 6.95 15.13 12.48
CA ILE A 96 7.42 16.18 11.53
C ILE A 96 6.29 17.19 11.31
N LEU A 97 5.08 16.72 11.34
CA LEU A 97 3.96 17.66 11.15
C LEU A 97 3.64 18.39 12.47
N ALA A 98 3.87 17.79 13.63
CA ALA A 98 3.56 18.38 14.95
C ALA A 98 4.66 19.39 15.34
N LEU A 99 5.87 19.36 14.69
CA LEU A 99 6.89 20.36 15.06
C LEU A 99 6.92 21.46 13.99
N PRO A 100 5.94 22.46 14.13
CA PRO A 100 5.76 23.63 13.26
C PRO A 100 7.10 24.34 12.99
N PHE A 101 8.09 23.80 12.22
CA PHE A 101 8.89 24.92 11.67
C PHE A 101 8.06 25.66 10.61
#